data_AF-A0A9W3FTB4-F1
#
_entry.id   AF-A0A9W3FTB4-F1
#
_cell.length_a   1.000
_cell.length_b   1.000
_cell.length_c   1.000
_cell.angle_alpha   90.00
_cell.angle_beta   90.00
_cell.angle_gamma   90.00
#
_symmetry.space_group_name_H-M   'P 1'
#
loop_
_entity.id
_entity.type
_entity.pdbx_description
1 polymer ?
#
loop_
_entity_poly.entity_id
_entity_poly.type
_entity_poly.pdbx_seq_one_letter_code
_entity_poly.pdbx_strand_id
1 'polypeptide(L)'
;MVACPVLILTQSSILALLAIAVDRYLRVKIPLRYKTVVTPRRAAVAIAGCWILSFVVGLTPMFGWNNLNAVERAWVANGSVGEPVIKCEFEKVISMEYMVYFNFFVWVLPPLLLMVLIYLEVFYLIRKQLNKKVSASSGDPQKYYGKELKIAKSLALILFLFALSWLPLHIFNCITLFCPSCHKPTILIYIAIFLTHGNSAMNPIVYAFRIQKFRVTFLKIWNNHFRCQPAPAVDEDPPEERPDD
;
A
#
# COMPACT_ATOMS: atom_id res chain seq x y z
N MET A 1 -7.65 20.07 4.02
CA MET A 1 -6.86 19.40 5.08
C MET A 1 -6.62 17.89 4.85
N VAL A 2 -7.46 17.18 4.09
CA VAL A 2 -7.34 15.71 3.88
C VAL A 2 -6.29 15.31 2.82
N ALA A 3 -5.90 16.21 1.91
CA ALA A 3 -4.99 15.89 0.80
C ALA A 3 -3.57 15.46 1.23
N CYS A 4 -2.90 16.23 2.10
CA CYS A 4 -1.53 15.92 2.52
C CYS A 4 -1.43 14.56 3.24
N PRO A 5 -2.31 14.22 4.21
CA PRO A 5 -2.33 12.89 4.80
C PRO A 5 -2.43 11.76 3.77
N VAL A 6 -3.30 11.90 2.76
CA VAL A 6 -3.43 10.90 1.69
C VAL A 6 -2.11 10.75 0.94
N LEU A 7 -1.47 11.86 0.52
CA LEU A 7 -0.18 11.82 -0.18
C LEU A 7 0.93 11.17 0.66
N ILE A 8 1.00 11.46 1.95
CA ILE A 8 1.98 10.86 2.88
C ILE A 8 1.75 9.35 2.98
N LEU A 9 0.51 8.91 3.17
CA LEU A 9 0.18 7.49 3.30
C LEU A 9 0.42 6.73 2.00
N THR A 10 0.13 7.34 0.85
CA THR A 10 0.43 6.77 -0.46
C THR A 10 1.93 6.60 -0.64
N GLN A 11 2.72 7.64 -0.34
CA GLN A 11 4.17 7.56 -0.47
C GLN A 11 4.78 6.49 0.44
N SER A 12 4.28 6.40 1.69
CA SER A 12 4.69 5.38 2.65
C SER A 12 4.39 3.98 2.12
N SER A 13 3.22 3.79 1.50
CA SER A 13 2.82 2.52 0.88
C SER A 13 3.76 2.12 -0.27
N ILE A 14 4.14 3.07 -1.14
CA ILE A 14 5.04 2.82 -2.27
C ILE A 14 6.43 2.39 -1.77
N LEU A 15 6.99 3.15 -0.82
CA LEU A 15 8.31 2.87 -0.27
C LEU A 15 8.32 1.55 0.51
N ALA A 16 7.24 1.24 1.23
CA ALA A 16 7.07 -0.05 1.90
C ALA A 16 7.01 -1.22 0.91
N LEU A 17 6.26 -1.09 -0.18
CA LEU A 17 6.21 -2.11 -1.24
C LEU A 17 7.58 -2.29 -1.91
N LEU A 18 8.31 -1.20 -2.15
CA LEU A 18 9.67 -1.26 -2.68
C LEU A 18 10.62 -1.97 -1.72
N ALA A 19 10.57 -1.66 -0.43
CA ALA A 19 11.36 -2.33 0.59
C ALA A 19 11.04 -3.84 0.65
N ILE A 20 9.76 -4.22 0.53
CA ILE A 20 9.34 -5.62 0.45
C ILE A 20 9.90 -6.30 -0.81
N ALA A 21 9.88 -5.61 -1.97
CA ALA A 21 10.44 -6.14 -3.21
C ALA A 21 11.95 -6.38 -3.08
N VAL A 22 12.69 -5.42 -2.52
CA VAL A 22 14.14 -5.55 -2.25
C VAL A 22 14.43 -6.66 -1.25
N ASP A 23 13.65 -6.80 -0.17
CA ASP A 23 13.81 -7.90 0.79
C ASP A 23 13.66 -9.28 0.10
N ARG A 24 12.67 -9.42 -0.79
CA ARG A 24 12.47 -10.63 -1.58
C ARG A 24 13.62 -10.89 -2.54
N TYR A 25 14.11 -9.83 -3.19
CA TYR A 25 15.28 -9.91 -4.06
C TYR A 25 16.50 -10.44 -3.32
N LEU A 26 16.84 -9.84 -2.17
CA LEU A 26 18.00 -10.22 -1.37
C LEU A 26 17.89 -11.67 -0.89
N ARG A 27 16.70 -12.10 -0.48
CA ARG A 27 16.47 -13.48 -0.03
C ARG A 27 16.75 -14.51 -1.13
N VAL A 28 16.34 -14.22 -2.37
CA VAL A 28 16.55 -15.13 -3.51
C VAL A 28 17.97 -15.03 -4.08
N LYS A 29 18.57 -13.83 -4.10
CA LYS A 29 19.89 -13.58 -4.68
C LYS A 29 21.04 -14.08 -3.79
N ILE A 30 20.94 -13.87 -2.48
CA ILE A 30 22.02 -14.17 -1.52
C ILE A 30 21.53 -14.97 -0.30
N PRO A 31 20.98 -16.19 -0.48
CA PRO A 31 20.32 -16.94 0.58
C PRO A 31 21.24 -17.22 1.80
N LEU A 32 22.54 -17.43 1.58
CA LEU A 32 23.51 -17.72 2.65
C LEU A 32 23.85 -16.52 3.52
N ARG A 33 23.91 -15.32 2.93
CA ARG A 33 24.29 -14.07 3.62
C ARG A 33 23.08 -13.25 4.05
N TYR A 34 21.87 -13.61 3.62
CA TYR A 34 20.64 -12.85 3.89
C TYR A 34 20.45 -12.52 5.36
N LYS A 35 20.64 -13.50 6.28
CA LYS A 35 20.48 -13.29 7.72
C LYS A 35 21.48 -12.30 8.32
N THR A 36 22.68 -12.19 7.74
CA THR A 36 23.72 -11.25 8.17
C THR A 36 23.51 -9.86 7.56
N VAL A 37 22.97 -9.79 6.33
CA VAL A 37 22.73 -8.53 5.62
C VAL A 37 21.47 -7.84 6.12
N VAL A 38 20.35 -8.57 6.21
CA VAL A 38 19.03 -8.06 6.60
C VAL A 38 18.82 -8.34 8.09
N THR A 39 19.13 -7.34 8.92
CA THR A 39 18.97 -7.40 10.37
C THR A 39 17.77 -6.58 10.84
N PRO A 40 17.15 -6.91 12.00
CA PRO A 40 16.01 -6.16 12.53
C PRO A 40 16.29 -4.66 12.70
N ARG A 41 17.49 -4.29 13.18
CA ARG A 41 17.89 -2.88 13.35
C ARG A 41 17.95 -2.15 12.01
N ARG A 42 18.51 -2.77 10.97
CA ARG A 42 18.57 -2.18 9.61
C ARG A 42 17.18 -2.05 8.99
N ALA A 43 16.31 -3.04 9.20
CA ALA A 43 14.92 -2.98 8.76
C ALA A 43 14.15 -1.84 9.44
N ALA A 44 14.32 -1.66 10.76
CA ALA A 44 13.72 -0.54 11.50
C ALA A 44 14.20 0.83 11.00
N VAL A 45 15.51 0.97 10.74
CA VAL A 45 16.08 2.20 10.14
C VAL A 45 15.50 2.45 8.74
N ALA A 46 15.38 1.42 7.91
CA ALA A 46 14.77 1.55 6.58
C ALA A 46 13.31 1.99 6.65
N ILE A 47 12.51 1.42 7.58
CA ILE A 47 11.10 1.80 7.79
C ILE A 47 11.01 3.27 8.25
N ALA A 48 11.83 3.68 9.22
CA ALA A 48 11.86 5.07 9.68
C ALA A 48 12.24 6.03 8.54
N GLY A 49 13.22 5.67 7.72
CA GLY A 49 13.59 6.43 6.52
C GLY A 49 12.45 6.55 5.51
N CYS A 50 11.70 5.46 5.29
CA CYS A 50 10.52 5.49 4.41
C CYS A 50 9.46 6.48 4.91
N TRP A 51 9.18 6.50 6.22
CA TRP A 51 8.23 7.44 6.81
C TRP A 51 8.69 8.88 6.70
N ILE A 52 9.94 9.17 7.06
CA ILE A 52 10.52 10.53 6.96
C ILE A 52 10.42 11.02 5.52
N LEU A 53 10.82 10.20 4.54
CA LEU A 53 10.75 10.55 3.13
C LEU A 53 9.31 10.79 2.66
N SER A 54 8.35 10.02 3.19
CA SER A 54 6.93 10.19 2.89
C SER A 54 6.38 11.51 3.42
N PHE A 55 6.80 11.93 4.63
CA PHE A 55 6.45 13.24 5.16
C PHE A 55 7.06 14.36 4.32
N VAL A 56 8.33 14.25 3.93
CA VAL A 56 9.00 15.25 3.09
C VAL A 56 8.24 15.43 1.77
N VAL A 57 7.96 14.33 1.06
CA VAL A 57 7.22 14.36 -0.20
C VAL A 57 5.81 14.91 0.03
N GLY A 58 5.03 14.33 0.94
CA GLY A 58 3.63 14.69 1.13
C GLY A 58 3.36 16.07 1.71
N LEU A 59 4.32 16.66 2.44
CA LEU A 59 4.23 18.02 2.98
C LEU A 59 4.85 19.09 2.07
N THR A 60 5.46 18.72 0.94
CA THR A 60 6.03 19.68 -0.02
C THR A 60 5.06 20.81 -0.42
N PRO A 61 3.74 20.56 -0.65
CA PRO A 61 2.80 21.65 -0.94
C PRO A 61 2.63 22.66 0.21
N MET A 62 2.87 22.26 1.47
CA MET A 62 2.81 23.16 2.62
C MET A 62 4.01 24.10 2.70
N PHE A 63 5.15 23.73 2.09
CA PHE A 63 6.36 24.57 2.05
C PHE A 63 6.36 25.60 0.91
N GLY A 64 5.24 25.74 0.19
CA GLY A 64 5.05 26.81 -0.80
C GLY A 64 4.73 26.35 -2.22
N TRP A 65 4.81 25.05 -2.53
CA TRP A 65 4.42 24.52 -3.84
C TRP A 65 2.91 24.26 -3.94
N ASN A 66 2.13 25.32 -3.81
CA ASN A 66 0.66 25.29 -3.82
C ASN A 66 0.10 26.44 -4.68
N ASN A 67 -1.21 26.45 -4.87
CA ASN A 67 -1.89 27.42 -5.74
C ASN A 67 -2.35 28.68 -4.99
N LEU A 68 -1.89 28.94 -3.76
CA LEU A 68 -2.36 30.07 -2.95
C LEU A 68 -2.22 31.40 -3.68
N ASN A 69 -1.04 31.68 -4.25
CA ASN A 69 -0.78 32.92 -5.00
C ASN A 69 -1.68 33.07 -6.25
N ALA A 70 -2.13 31.96 -6.85
CA ALA A 70 -3.05 32.00 -7.99
C ALA A 70 -4.49 32.27 -7.53
N VAL A 71 -4.89 31.66 -6.41
CA VAL A 71 -6.20 31.88 -5.78
C VAL A 71 -6.33 33.31 -5.26
N GLU A 72 -5.30 33.84 -4.59
CA GLU A 72 -5.29 35.19 -4.04
C GLU A 72 -5.42 36.26 -5.14
N ARG A 73 -4.72 36.10 -6.26
CA ARG A 73 -4.87 36.99 -7.42
C ARG A 73 -6.29 36.97 -7.99
N ALA A 74 -6.90 35.80 -8.10
CA ALA A 74 -8.28 35.68 -8.58
C ALA A 74 -9.30 36.25 -7.57
N TRP A 75 -9.03 36.12 -6.28
CA TRP A 75 -9.85 36.67 -5.19
C TRP A 75 -9.87 38.20 -5.21
N VAL A 76 -8.69 38.82 -5.30
CA VAL A 76 -8.55 40.28 -5.40
C VAL A 76 -9.13 40.80 -6.72
N ALA A 77 -8.94 40.08 -7.84
CA ALA A 77 -9.53 40.45 -9.13
C ALA A 77 -11.08 40.44 -9.11
N ASN A 78 -11.69 39.61 -8.26
CA ASN A 78 -13.13 39.59 -8.06
C ASN A 78 -13.63 40.67 -7.07
N GLY A 79 -12.74 41.53 -6.55
CA GLY A 79 -13.09 42.62 -5.63
C GLY A 79 -13.31 42.21 -4.18
N SER A 80 -12.94 40.97 -3.80
CA SER A 80 -13.07 40.48 -2.43
C SER A 80 -11.89 40.95 -1.56
N VAL A 81 -12.16 41.23 -0.28
CA VAL A 81 -11.17 41.72 0.70
C VAL A 81 -10.97 40.67 1.80
N GLY A 82 -9.74 40.50 2.27
CA GLY A 82 -9.37 39.52 3.31
C GLY A 82 -8.88 38.19 2.74
N GLU A 83 -8.66 37.20 3.61
CA GLU A 83 -8.15 35.88 3.21
C GLU A 83 -9.10 35.15 2.24
N PRO A 84 -8.58 34.46 1.21
CA PRO A 84 -9.42 33.77 0.24
C PRO A 84 -10.22 32.61 0.87
N VAL A 85 -11.53 32.76 0.95
CA VAL A 85 -12.44 31.67 1.36
C VAL A 85 -12.89 30.92 0.11
N ILE A 86 -12.32 29.73 -0.11
CA ILE A 86 -12.62 28.88 -1.26
C ILE A 86 -13.22 27.55 -0.85
N LYS A 87 -14.07 26.98 -1.72
CA LYS A 87 -14.48 25.58 -1.62
C LYS A 87 -13.24 24.70 -1.75
N CYS A 88 -13.02 23.80 -0.79
CA CYS A 88 -11.82 22.98 -0.71
C CYS A 88 -11.82 21.89 -1.79
N GLU A 89 -11.36 22.25 -2.99
CA GLU A 89 -11.19 21.34 -4.12
C GLU A 89 -9.69 21.02 -4.31
N PHE A 90 -9.37 19.76 -4.55
CA PHE A 90 -7.99 19.28 -4.63
C PHE A 90 -7.17 20.06 -5.68
N GLU A 91 -7.73 20.25 -6.87
CA GLU A 91 -7.07 20.95 -7.98
C GLU A 91 -6.90 22.45 -7.73
N LYS A 92 -7.70 23.04 -6.82
CA LYS A 92 -7.63 24.46 -6.46
C LYS A 92 -6.53 24.73 -5.45
N VAL A 93 -6.18 23.77 -4.60
CA VAL A 93 -5.18 23.96 -3.53
C VAL A 93 -3.83 23.31 -3.86
N ILE A 94 -3.84 22.15 -4.53
CA ILE A 94 -2.63 21.42 -4.93
C ILE A 94 -2.30 21.72 -6.39
N SER A 95 -1.05 22.09 -6.65
CA SER A 95 -0.57 22.29 -8.02
C SER A 95 -0.53 20.97 -8.81
N MET A 96 -1.06 20.98 -10.03
CA MET A 96 -1.00 19.82 -10.93
C MET A 96 0.44 19.54 -11.39
N GLU A 97 1.29 20.57 -11.48
CA GLU A 97 2.71 20.40 -11.80
C GLU A 97 3.43 19.60 -10.70
N TYR A 98 3.14 19.90 -9.44
CA TYR A 98 3.62 19.12 -8.31
C TYR A 98 3.13 17.66 -8.40
N MET A 99 1.84 17.45 -8.67
CA MET A 99 1.26 16.11 -8.73
C MET A 99 1.82 15.26 -9.88
N VAL A 100 2.11 15.86 -11.04
CA VAL A 100 2.59 15.13 -12.22
C VAL A 100 4.10 15.00 -12.21
N TYR A 101 4.84 16.10 -12.17
CA TYR A 101 6.30 16.06 -12.34
C TYR A 101 6.98 15.52 -11.09
N PHE A 102 6.67 16.07 -9.93
CA PHE A 102 7.34 15.67 -8.70
C PHE A 102 6.74 14.38 -8.14
N ASN A 103 5.43 14.36 -7.86
CA ASN A 103 4.83 13.19 -7.24
C ASN A 103 4.79 11.99 -8.19
N PHE A 104 4.18 12.11 -9.38
CA PHE A 104 4.02 10.96 -10.25
C PHE A 104 5.33 10.52 -10.93
N PHE A 105 6.03 11.40 -11.66
CA PHE A 105 7.20 11.01 -12.45
C PHE A 105 8.47 10.76 -11.64
N VAL A 106 8.66 11.38 -10.46
CA VAL A 106 9.84 11.13 -9.61
C VAL A 106 9.54 10.11 -8.53
N TRP A 107 8.41 10.22 -7.84
CA TRP A 107 8.16 9.46 -6.61
C TRP A 107 7.23 8.25 -6.74
N VAL A 108 6.48 8.11 -7.84
CA VAL A 108 5.58 6.99 -8.07
C VAL A 108 6.08 6.08 -9.20
N LEU A 109 6.32 6.64 -10.38
CA LEU A 109 6.66 5.87 -11.57
C LEU A 109 8.02 5.14 -11.46
N PRO A 110 9.13 5.78 -11.02
CA PRO A 110 10.41 5.08 -10.92
C PRO A 110 10.40 3.95 -9.87
N PRO A 111 9.85 4.13 -8.64
CA PRO A 111 9.66 3.02 -7.72
C PRO A 111 8.80 1.88 -8.27
N LEU A 112 7.69 2.19 -8.97
CA LEU A 112 6.86 1.17 -9.62
C LEU A 112 7.64 0.37 -10.66
N LEU A 113 8.36 1.05 -11.56
CA LEU A 113 9.18 0.39 -12.58
C LEU A 113 10.29 -0.46 -11.94
N LEU A 114 10.97 0.07 -10.92
CA LEU A 114 11.99 -0.65 -10.18
C LEU A 114 11.42 -1.91 -9.50
N MET A 115 10.24 -1.82 -8.88
CA MET A 115 9.57 -2.98 -8.29
C MET A 115 9.23 -4.03 -9.35
N VAL A 116 8.72 -3.62 -10.51
CA VAL A 116 8.45 -4.54 -11.63
C VAL A 116 9.72 -5.25 -12.08
N LEU A 117 10.82 -4.52 -12.28
CA LEU A 117 12.12 -5.09 -12.66
C LEU A 117 12.63 -6.07 -11.60
N ILE A 118 12.55 -5.71 -10.31
CA ILE A 118 12.94 -6.58 -9.21
C ILE A 118 12.11 -7.88 -9.22
N TYR A 119 10.79 -7.80 -9.37
CA TYR A 119 9.95 -9.01 -9.42
C TYR A 119 10.26 -9.88 -10.64
N LEU A 120 10.52 -9.28 -11.81
CA LEU A 120 10.96 -10.00 -13.00
C LEU A 120 12.28 -10.75 -12.73
N GLU A 121 13.27 -10.09 -12.12
CA GLU A 121 14.52 -10.74 -11.72
C GLU A 121 14.30 -11.85 -10.70
N VAL A 122 13.45 -11.64 -9.70
CA VAL A 122 13.08 -12.67 -8.70
C VAL A 122 12.47 -13.89 -9.39
N PHE A 123 11.50 -13.69 -10.28
CA PHE A 123 10.88 -14.80 -11.01
C PHE A 123 11.86 -15.52 -11.92
N TYR A 124 12.74 -14.78 -12.59
CA TYR A 124 13.82 -15.34 -13.42
C TYR A 124 14.78 -16.20 -12.58
N LEU A 125 15.28 -15.67 -11.46
CA LEU A 125 16.21 -16.38 -10.57
C LEU A 125 15.59 -17.64 -9.99
N ILE A 126 14.34 -17.58 -9.53
CA ILE A 126 13.63 -18.74 -8.99
C ILE A 126 13.46 -19.81 -10.07
N ARG A 127 13.00 -19.46 -11.28
CA ARG A 127 12.84 -20.41 -12.38
C ARG A 127 14.17 -21.03 -12.81
N LYS A 128 15.23 -20.24 -12.88
CA LYS A 128 16.59 -20.71 -13.20
C LYS A 128 17.10 -21.73 -12.18
N GLN A 129 16.89 -21.47 -10.88
CA GLN A 129 17.29 -22.38 -9.80
C GLN A 129 16.46 -23.68 -9.78
N LEU A 130 15.16 -23.58 -10.08
CA LEU A 130 14.30 -24.76 -10.24
C LEU A 130 14.75 -25.62 -11.43
N ASN A 131 14.97 -25.01 -12.60
CA ASN A 131 15.37 -25.74 -13.80
C ASN A 131 16.76 -26.40 -13.67
N LYS A 132 17.74 -25.73 -13.03
CA LYS A 132 19.07 -26.34 -12.81
C LYS A 132 19.06 -27.56 -11.89
N LYS A 133 18.07 -27.69 -11.01
CA LYS A 133 18.03 -28.76 -9.99
C LYS A 133 17.00 -29.85 -10.26
N VAL A 134 16.09 -29.67 -11.21
CA VAL A 134 15.28 -30.77 -11.77
C VAL A 134 16.18 -31.86 -12.38
N SER A 135 17.38 -31.50 -12.85
CA SER A 135 18.40 -32.46 -13.32
C SER A 135 19.25 -33.09 -12.20
N ALA A 136 19.11 -32.65 -10.94
CA ALA A 136 19.89 -33.12 -9.80
C ALA A 136 18.97 -33.37 -8.58
N SER A 137 18.34 -34.55 -8.57
CA SER A 137 17.45 -35.09 -7.53
C SER A 137 17.83 -34.65 -6.09
N SER A 138 17.18 -33.59 -5.59
CA SER A 138 17.24 -33.18 -4.19
C SER A 138 15.97 -32.40 -3.82
N GLY A 139 15.11 -32.99 -3.00
CA GLY A 139 13.76 -32.50 -2.72
C GLY A 139 13.66 -31.24 -1.85
N ASP A 140 14.70 -30.93 -1.06
CA ASP A 140 14.64 -29.84 -0.07
C ASP A 140 14.78 -28.43 -0.69
N PRO A 141 15.72 -28.18 -1.64
CA PRO A 141 15.81 -26.89 -2.34
C PRO A 141 14.59 -26.59 -3.22
N GLN A 142 14.02 -27.60 -3.88
CA GLN A 142 12.84 -27.42 -4.74
C GLN A 142 11.60 -27.02 -3.92
N LYS A 143 11.44 -27.60 -2.73
CA LYS A 143 10.39 -27.22 -1.77
C LYS A 143 10.58 -25.79 -1.25
N TYR A 144 11.82 -25.37 -1.00
CA TYR A 144 12.14 -23.98 -0.60
C TYR A 144 11.78 -22.97 -1.70
N TYR A 145 12.33 -23.12 -2.91
CA TYR A 145 12.07 -22.19 -4.01
C TYR A 145 10.61 -22.19 -4.47
N GLY A 146 9.91 -23.34 -4.39
CA GLY A 146 8.47 -23.41 -4.64
C GLY A 146 7.64 -22.60 -3.64
N LYS A 147 8.02 -22.57 -2.36
CA LYS A 147 7.39 -21.71 -1.34
C LYS A 147 7.68 -20.24 -1.60
N GLU A 148 8.94 -19.89 -1.87
CA GLU A 148 9.33 -18.51 -2.20
C GLU A 148 8.62 -18.01 -3.47
N LEU A 149 8.41 -18.87 -4.47
CA LEU A 149 7.61 -18.54 -5.67
C LEU A 149 6.16 -18.19 -5.34
N LYS A 150 5.51 -18.98 -4.48
CA LYS A 150 4.12 -18.71 -4.06
C LYS A 150 4.02 -17.36 -3.35
N ILE A 151 4.97 -17.06 -2.47
CA ILE A 151 5.02 -15.77 -1.76
C ILE A 151 5.27 -14.62 -2.76
N ALA A 152 6.24 -14.76 -3.66
CA ALA A 152 6.55 -13.75 -4.68
C ALA A 152 5.34 -13.47 -5.58
N LYS A 153 4.59 -14.50 -6.00
CA LYS A 153 3.33 -14.33 -6.77
C LYS A 153 2.28 -13.53 -6.01
N SER A 154 2.12 -13.79 -4.71
CA SER A 154 1.17 -13.05 -3.88
C SER A 154 1.58 -11.59 -3.71
N LEU A 155 2.88 -11.30 -3.54
CA LEU A 155 3.37 -9.93 -3.41
C LEU A 155 3.33 -9.16 -4.74
N ALA A 156 3.64 -9.82 -5.87
CA ALA A 156 3.48 -9.25 -7.20
C ALA A 156 2.01 -8.93 -7.51
N LEU A 157 1.06 -9.74 -7.03
CA LEU A 157 -0.37 -9.41 -7.12
C LEU A 157 -0.72 -8.15 -6.33
N ILE A 158 -0.15 -7.96 -5.13
CA ILE A 158 -0.36 -6.74 -4.34
C ILE A 158 0.18 -5.52 -5.09
N LEU A 159 1.37 -5.63 -5.69
CA LEU A 159 1.92 -4.55 -6.53
C LEU A 159 1.01 -4.23 -7.72
N PHE A 160 0.51 -5.26 -8.40
CA PHE A 160 -0.40 -5.08 -9.53
C PHE A 160 -1.70 -4.37 -9.11
N LEU A 161 -2.31 -4.79 -8.00
CA LEU A 161 -3.51 -4.15 -7.46
C LEU A 161 -3.24 -2.71 -7.05
N PHE A 162 -2.08 -2.44 -6.43
CA PHE A 162 -1.66 -1.08 -6.09
C PHE A 162 -1.56 -0.20 -7.35
N ALA A 163 -0.87 -0.67 -8.39
CA ALA A 163 -0.74 0.07 -9.64
C ALA A 163 -2.11 0.29 -10.31
N LEU A 164 -2.94 -0.75 -10.37
CA LEU A 164 -4.29 -0.66 -10.93
C LEU A 164 -5.17 0.36 -10.16
N SER A 165 -4.99 0.44 -8.85
CA SER A 165 -5.74 1.37 -8.01
C SER A 165 -5.29 2.83 -8.15
N TRP A 166 -3.99 3.08 -8.31
CA TRP A 166 -3.42 4.42 -8.29
C TRP A 166 -3.21 5.05 -9.66
N LEU A 167 -2.88 4.26 -10.68
CA LEU A 167 -2.61 4.78 -12.03
C LEU A 167 -3.78 5.55 -12.65
N PRO A 168 -5.06 5.15 -12.51
CA PRO A 168 -6.17 5.92 -13.09
C PRO A 168 -6.20 7.37 -12.60
N LEU A 169 -5.97 7.61 -11.30
CA LEU A 169 -5.97 8.95 -10.73
C LEU A 169 -4.76 9.77 -11.21
N HIS A 170 -3.58 9.16 -11.31
CA HIS A 170 -2.40 9.82 -11.86
C HIS A 170 -2.56 10.16 -13.35
N ILE A 171 -3.20 9.28 -14.14
CA ILE A 171 -3.54 9.55 -15.54
C ILE A 171 -4.49 10.75 -15.63
N PHE A 172 -5.52 10.83 -14.78
CA PHE A 172 -6.38 12.01 -14.74
C PHE A 172 -5.61 13.29 -14.41
N ASN A 173 -4.68 13.26 -13.46
CA ASN A 173 -3.84 14.42 -13.15
C ASN A 173 -2.97 14.85 -14.36
N CYS A 174 -2.40 13.89 -15.09
CA CYS A 174 -1.68 14.16 -16.34
C CYS A 174 -2.59 14.80 -17.40
N ILE A 175 -3.80 14.27 -17.59
CA ILE A 175 -4.77 14.85 -18.54
C ILE A 175 -5.16 16.27 -18.09
N THR A 176 -5.37 16.50 -16.79
CA THR A 176 -5.65 17.84 -16.25
C THR A 176 -4.53 18.84 -16.51
N LEU A 177 -3.28 18.40 -16.40
CA LEU A 177 -2.12 19.27 -16.65
C LEU A 177 -1.88 19.52 -18.15
N PHE A 178 -1.83 18.45 -18.95
CA PHE A 178 -1.42 18.53 -20.36
C PHE A 178 -2.57 18.85 -21.32
N CYS A 179 -3.82 18.58 -20.92
CA CYS A 179 -5.01 18.88 -21.70
C CYS A 179 -6.10 19.53 -20.83
N PRO A 180 -5.95 20.83 -20.47
CA PRO A 180 -6.96 21.53 -19.66
C PRO A 180 -8.33 21.62 -20.35
N SER A 181 -8.37 21.60 -21.68
CA SER A 181 -9.60 21.64 -22.49
C SER A 181 -10.31 20.29 -22.63
N CYS A 182 -9.68 19.18 -22.21
CA CYS A 182 -10.27 17.85 -22.33
C CYS A 182 -11.44 17.67 -21.35
N HIS A 183 -12.60 17.25 -21.86
CA HIS A 183 -13.73 16.89 -21.01
C HIS A 183 -13.41 15.63 -20.20
N LYS A 184 -13.59 15.72 -18.88
CA LYS A 184 -13.36 14.63 -17.94
C LYS A 184 -14.67 14.31 -17.24
N PRO A 185 -15.31 13.16 -17.53
CA PRO A 185 -16.57 12.82 -16.89
C PRO A 185 -16.35 12.59 -15.39
N THR A 186 -17.09 13.33 -14.56
CA THR A 186 -16.94 13.33 -13.09
C THR A 186 -17.06 11.94 -12.47
N ILE A 187 -17.88 11.07 -13.07
CA ILE A 187 -18.07 9.67 -12.65
C ILE A 187 -16.73 8.91 -12.67
N LEU A 188 -15.91 9.07 -13.72
CA LEU A 188 -14.64 8.36 -13.81
C LEU A 188 -13.62 8.86 -12.79
N ILE A 189 -13.64 10.16 -12.48
CA ILE A 189 -12.79 10.74 -11.42
C ILE A 189 -13.20 10.15 -10.07
N TYR A 190 -14.49 10.10 -9.75
CA TYR A 190 -14.97 9.49 -8.50
C TYR A 190 -14.63 8.01 -8.43
N ILE A 191 -14.78 7.24 -9.51
CA ILE A 191 -14.37 5.82 -9.54
C ILE A 191 -12.87 5.70 -9.25
N ALA A 192 -12.02 6.52 -9.87
CA ALA A 192 -10.59 6.51 -9.60
C ALA A 192 -10.27 6.83 -8.14
N ILE A 193 -10.95 7.82 -7.56
CA ILE A 193 -10.82 8.18 -6.13
C ILE A 193 -11.25 7.00 -5.25
N PHE A 194 -12.42 6.39 -5.48
CA PHE A 194 -12.87 5.22 -4.73
C PHE A 194 -11.88 4.06 -4.83
N LEU A 195 -11.29 3.85 -6.01
CA LEU A 195 -10.31 2.80 -6.23
C LEU A 195 -9.03 3.02 -5.42
N THR A 196 -8.56 4.27 -5.30
CA THR A 196 -7.40 4.60 -4.45
C THR A 196 -7.69 4.38 -2.96
N HIS A 197 -8.88 4.75 -2.47
CA HIS A 197 -9.27 4.49 -1.08
C HIS A 197 -9.49 3.00 -0.80
N GLY A 198 -10.07 2.27 -1.75
CA GLY A 198 -10.30 0.83 -1.67
C GLY A 198 -9.00 0.01 -1.58
N ASN A 199 -7.89 0.51 -2.14
CA ASN A 199 -6.58 -0.14 -2.07
C ASN A 199 -6.15 -0.48 -0.63
N SER A 200 -6.47 0.39 0.34
CA SER A 200 -6.16 0.14 1.76
C SER A 200 -6.89 -1.08 2.32
N ALA A 201 -8.14 -1.31 1.89
CA ALA A 201 -8.94 -2.47 2.29
C ALA A 201 -8.50 -3.78 1.61
N MET A 202 -7.87 -3.69 0.42
CA MET A 202 -7.42 -4.86 -0.32
C MET A 202 -6.27 -5.61 0.38
N ASN A 203 -5.42 -4.92 1.13
CA ASN A 203 -4.22 -5.54 1.72
C ASN A 203 -4.56 -6.71 2.68
N PRO A 204 -5.41 -6.54 3.73
CA PRO A 204 -5.81 -7.65 4.60
C PRO A 204 -6.53 -8.79 3.86
N ILE A 205 -7.39 -8.47 2.89
CA ILE A 205 -8.13 -9.44 2.08
C ILE A 205 -7.14 -10.33 1.32
N VAL A 206 -6.19 -9.72 0.60
CA VAL A 206 -5.19 -10.47 -0.16
C VAL A 206 -4.34 -11.34 0.78
N TYR A 207 -3.95 -10.85 1.94
CA TYR A 207 -3.20 -11.65 2.92
C TYR A 207 -4.02 -12.86 3.43
N ALA A 208 -5.30 -12.67 3.74
CA ALA A 208 -6.18 -13.74 4.22
C ALA A 208 -6.36 -14.86 3.19
N PHE A 209 -6.53 -14.52 1.91
CA PHE A 209 -6.75 -15.52 0.85
C PHE A 209 -5.45 -16.16 0.35
N ARG A 210 -4.33 -15.43 0.34
CA ARG A 210 -3.10 -15.87 -0.34
C ARG A 210 -2.00 -16.35 0.59
N ILE A 211 -2.01 -15.95 1.86
CA ILE A 211 -0.97 -16.34 2.83
C ILE A 211 -1.58 -17.23 3.92
N GLN A 212 -1.32 -18.54 3.81
CA GLN A 212 -1.88 -19.55 4.70
C GLN A 212 -1.64 -19.25 6.20
N LYS A 213 -0.47 -18.70 6.55
CA LYS A 213 -0.16 -18.31 7.94
C LYS A 213 -1.13 -17.24 8.46
N PHE A 214 -1.38 -16.19 7.67
CA PHE A 214 -2.34 -15.14 8.05
C PHE A 214 -3.76 -15.69 8.16
N ARG A 215 -4.19 -16.53 7.22
CA ARG A 215 -5.52 -17.18 7.27
C ARG A 215 -5.74 -17.93 8.59
N VAL A 216 -4.78 -18.75 9.00
CA VAL A 216 -4.86 -19.52 10.25
C VAL A 216 -4.91 -18.60 11.47
N THR A 217 -4.07 -17.57 11.50
CA THR A 217 -4.07 -16.60 12.61
C THR A 217 -5.37 -15.79 12.67
N PHE A 218 -5.92 -15.35 11.54
CA PHE A 218 -7.20 -14.64 11.50
C PHE A 218 -8.35 -15.50 12.00
N LEU A 219 -8.41 -16.78 11.61
CA LEU A 219 -9.41 -17.72 12.13
C LEU A 219 -9.25 -17.96 13.65
N LYS A 220 -8.01 -18.04 14.14
CA LYS A 220 -7.74 -18.18 15.58
C LYS A 220 -8.20 -16.95 16.36
N ILE A 221 -7.88 -15.74 15.89
CA ILE A 221 -8.33 -14.49 16.51
C ILE A 221 -9.85 -14.41 16.49
N TRP A 222 -10.48 -14.75 15.36
CA TRP A 222 -11.94 -14.79 15.23
C TRP A 222 -12.57 -15.72 16.26
N ASN A 223 -12.13 -16.98 16.32
CA ASN A 223 -12.68 -17.97 17.25
C ASN A 223 -12.47 -17.63 18.72
N ASN A 224 -11.36 -16.95 19.07
CA ASN A 224 -11.01 -16.65 20.46
C ASN A 224 -11.62 -15.34 20.98
N HIS A 225 -11.86 -14.36 20.10
CA HIS A 225 -12.24 -13.00 20.53
C HIS A 225 -13.52 -12.47 19.89
N PHE A 226 -13.85 -12.88 18.66
CA PHE A 226 -14.99 -12.33 17.91
C PHE A 226 -16.15 -13.31 17.75
N ARG A 227 -15.92 -14.59 18.00
CA ARG A 227 -16.95 -15.62 17.98
C ARG A 227 -17.72 -15.53 19.30
N CYS A 228 -18.96 -15.08 19.22
CA CYS A 228 -19.91 -15.21 20.32
C CYS A 228 -20.09 -16.70 20.62
N GLN A 229 -19.39 -17.19 21.64
CA GLN A 229 -19.68 -18.50 22.20
C GLN A 229 -20.91 -18.35 23.10
N PRO A 230 -21.86 -19.30 23.07
CA PRO A 230 -22.92 -19.35 24.07
C PRO A 230 -22.28 -19.34 25.45
N ALA A 231 -22.85 -18.57 26.38
CA ALA A 231 -22.43 -18.66 27.78
C ALA A 231 -22.51 -20.13 28.22
N PRO A 232 -21.52 -20.64 28.98
CA PRO A 232 -21.64 -21.96 29.57
C PRO A 232 -22.94 -22.02 30.36
N ALA A 233 -23.69 -23.12 30.24
CA ALA A 233 -24.90 -23.34 31.02
C ALA A 233 -24.53 -23.17 32.49
N VAL A 234 -25.27 -22.30 33.19
CA VAL A 234 -25.26 -22.29 34.65
C VAL A 234 -25.86 -23.63 35.04
N ASP A 235 -25.08 -24.50 35.67
CA ASP A 235 -25.61 -25.71 36.27
C ASP A 235 -26.71 -25.25 37.25
N GLU A 236 -27.97 -25.56 36.95
CA GLU A 236 -29.06 -25.40 37.90
C GLU A 236 -28.73 -26.33 39.08
N ASP A 237 -28.43 -25.76 40.24
CA ASP A 237 -28.33 -26.53 41.48
C ASP A 237 -29.62 -27.37 41.64
N PRO A 238 -29.50 -28.68 41.97
CA PRO A 238 -30.68 -29.51 42.16
C PRO A 238 -31.55 -28.94 43.30
N PRO A 239 -32.89 -29.08 43.23
CA PRO A 239 -33.77 -28.53 44.23
C PRO A 239 -33.43 -29.09 45.61
N GLU A 240 -33.22 -28.18 46.56
CA GLU A 240 -33.00 -28.46 47.97
C GLU A 240 -34.16 -29.31 48.52
N GLU A 241 -33.87 -30.55 48.95
CA GLU A 241 -34.85 -31.39 49.64
C GLU A 241 -35.32 -30.65 50.90
N ARG A 242 -36.61 -30.31 50.92
CA ARG A 242 -37.28 -29.73 52.09
C ARG A 242 -37.30 -30.79 53.20
N PRO A 243 -36.78 -30.51 54.42
CA PRO A 243 -36.96 -31.41 55.55
C PRO A 243 -38.44 -31.45 55.92
N ASP A 244 -38.96 -32.66 56.09
CA ASP A 244 -40.27 -32.90 56.67
C ASP A 244 -40.36 -32.29 58.08
N ASP A 245 -41.36 -31.42 58.29
CA ASP A 245 -41.95 -31.04 59.58
C ASP A 245 -43.46 -30.87 59.40
#